data_AF-A0A351VCJ9-F1
#
_entry.id   AF-A0A351VCJ9-F1
#
_cell.length_a   1.000
_cell.length_b   1.000
_cell.length_c   1.000
_cell.angle_alpha   90.00
_cell.angle_beta   90.00
_cell.angle_gamma   90.00
#
_symmetry.space_group_name_H-M   'P 1'
#
loop_
_entity.id
_entity.type
_entity.pdbx_description
1 polymer ?
#
loop_
_entity_poly.entity_id
_entity_poly.type
_entity_poly.pdbx_seq_one_letter_code
_entity_poly.pdbx_strand_id
1 'polypeptide(L)'
;AYENIIFCWVMHEQGIIDEIIAKLETENCLVHNIFLMCDADVLRKRLQKDIDAGIRSEDVIQRSIARIGLYEKLDTEKIDVSHITPEQAAERIINGERGKTDAEETV
;
A
#
# COMPACT_ATOMS: atom_id res chain seq x y z
N ALA A 1 -21.81 -3.17 16.17
CA ALA A 1 -21.32 -2.34 15.05
C ALA A 1 -19.83 -2.60 14.87
N TYR A 2 -19.31 -2.47 13.65
CA TYR A 2 -17.88 -2.57 13.39
C TYR A 2 -17.20 -1.21 13.61
N GLU A 3 -16.01 -1.22 14.20
CA GLU A 3 -15.19 0.00 14.37
C GLU A 3 -14.40 0.33 13.10
N ASN A 4 -13.86 -0.70 12.44
CA ASN A 4 -13.04 -0.57 11.24
C ASN A 4 -13.48 -1.56 10.16
N ILE A 5 -13.41 -1.14 8.90
CA ILE A 5 -13.68 -1.97 7.72
C ILE A 5 -12.47 -1.85 6.80
N ILE A 6 -11.90 -2.99 6.38
CA ILE A 6 -10.69 -3.03 5.55
C ILE A 6 -11.01 -3.68 4.21
N PHE A 7 -10.77 -2.93 3.13
CA PHE A 7 -10.74 -3.46 1.78
C PHE A 7 -9.29 -3.61 1.31
N CYS A 8 -8.92 -4.78 0.80
CA CYS A 8 -7.56 -5.08 0.36
C CYS A 8 -7.58 -5.55 -1.09
N TRP A 9 -7.21 -4.66 -2.00
CA TRP A 9 -7.22 -4.90 -3.45
C TRP A 9 -5.97 -4.35 -4.12
N VAL A 10 -5.64 -4.90 -5.29
CA VAL A 10 -4.59 -4.37 -6.17
C VAL A 10 -5.25 -3.53 -7.26
N MET A 11 -5.16 -2.20 -7.15
CA MET A 11 -5.78 -1.23 -8.05
C MET A 11 -4.73 -0.27 -8.59
N HIS A 12 -4.62 -0.15 -9.91
CA HIS A 12 -3.54 0.59 -10.58
C HIS A 12 -4.00 1.88 -11.24
N GLU A 13 -5.29 2.22 -11.13
CA GLU A 13 -5.88 3.42 -11.74
C GLU A 13 -6.73 4.16 -10.72
N GLN A 14 -6.62 5.50 -10.69
CA GLN A 14 -7.37 6.34 -9.75
C GLN A 14 -8.88 6.20 -9.94
N GLY A 15 -9.35 6.15 -11.20
CA GLY A 15 -10.77 6.03 -11.49
C GLY A 15 -11.42 4.77 -10.92
N ILE A 16 -10.67 3.67 -10.78
CA ILE A 16 -11.17 2.44 -10.13
C ILE A 16 -11.43 2.70 -8.65
N ILE A 17 -10.52 3.41 -7.98
CA ILE A 17 -10.64 3.76 -6.56
C ILE A 17 -11.83 4.69 -6.36
N ASP A 18 -11.92 5.74 -7.18
CA ASP A 18 -12.98 6.74 -7.11
C ASP A 18 -14.36 6.11 -7.32
N GLU A 19 -14.50 5.23 -8.31
CA GLU A 19 -15.75 4.53 -8.60
C GLU A 19 -16.18 3.62 -7.44
N ILE A 20 -15.23 2.94 -6.80
CA ILE A 20 -15.50 2.10 -5.65
C ILE A 20 -15.96 2.95 -4.47
N ILE A 21 -15.23 4.01 -4.12
CA ILE A 21 -15.56 4.89 -2.99
C ILE A 21 -16.94 5.53 -3.20
N ALA A 22 -17.25 5.99 -4.42
CA ALA A 22 -18.53 6.62 -4.74
C ALA A 22 -19.74 5.68 -4.58
N LYS A 23 -19.53 4.37 -4.58
CA LYS A 23 -20.59 3.36 -4.38
C LYS A 23 -20.72 2.89 -2.93
N LEU A 24 -19.84 3.34 -2.04
CA LEU A 24 -19.89 3.01 -0.62
C LEU A 24 -20.63 4.10 0.16
N GLU A 25 -21.46 3.70 1.12
CA GLU A 25 -22.05 4.63 2.08
C GLU A 25 -21.00 5.02 3.13
N THR A 26 -20.35 6.16 2.95
CA THR A 26 -19.24 6.62 3.81
C THR A 26 -19.59 7.83 4.68
N GLU A 27 -20.87 8.23 4.75
CA GLU A 27 -21.31 9.45 5.46
C GLU A 27 -20.87 9.50 6.93
N ASN A 28 -20.76 8.34 7.58
CA ASN A 28 -20.36 8.20 8.98
C ASN A 28 -19.00 7.51 9.13
N CYS A 29 -18.19 7.47 8.07
CA CYS A 29 -16.90 6.80 8.05
C CYS A 29 -15.79 7.78 7.67
N LEU A 30 -14.66 7.66 8.36
CA LEU A 30 -13.41 8.26 7.88
C LEU A 30 -12.78 7.31 6.86
N VAL A 31 -12.65 7.77 5.62
CA VAL A 31 -12.10 6.96 4.53
C VAL A 31 -10.60 7.21 4.43
N HIS A 32 -9.81 6.15 4.57
CA HIS A 32 -8.37 6.15 4.36
C HIS A 32 -8.05 5.36 3.09
N ASN A 33 -7.40 6.01 2.12
CA ASN A 33 -6.90 5.36 0.92
C ASN A 33 -5.39 5.17 1.05
N ILE A 34 -4.95 3.92 1.28
CA ILE A 34 -3.57 3.61 1.63
C ILE A 34 -2.93 2.73 0.55
N PHE A 35 -1.78 3.15 0.06
CA PHE A 35 -0.94 2.38 -0.84
C PHE A 35 0.33 1.92 -0.13
N LEU A 36 0.61 0.62 -0.18
CA LEU A 36 1.83 0.03 0.35
C LEU A 36 2.91 0.03 -0.74
N MET A 37 3.84 0.99 -0.66
CA MET A 37 4.95 1.13 -1.59
C MET A 37 6.03 0.10 -1.31
N CYS A 38 6.68 -0.38 -2.38
CA CYS A 38 7.82 -1.28 -2.26
C CYS A 38 8.79 -0.98 -3.39
N ASP A 39 10.06 -0.83 -3.06
CA ASP A 39 11.12 -0.65 -4.03
C ASP A 39 11.11 -1.77 -5.07
N ALA A 40 11.37 -1.42 -6.33
CA ALA A 40 11.34 -2.38 -7.44
C ALA A 40 12.23 -3.60 -7.18
N ASP A 41 13.42 -3.42 -6.60
CA ASP A 41 14.34 -4.52 -6.31
C ASP A 41 13.90 -5.38 -5.12
N VAL A 42 13.28 -4.77 -4.11
CA VAL A 42 12.69 -5.52 -2.99
C VAL A 42 11.48 -6.31 -3.46
N LEU A 43 10.63 -5.70 -4.29
CA LEU A 43 9.48 -6.35 -4.91
C LEU A 43 9.92 -7.56 -5.76
N ARG A 44 10.94 -7.41 -6.61
CA ARG A 44 11.52 -8.52 -7.38
C ARG A 44 11.98 -9.65 -6.46
N LYS A 45 12.74 -9.35 -5.40
CA LYS A 45 13.23 -10.36 -4.45
C LYS A 45 12.09 -11.10 -3.76
N ARG A 46 11.02 -10.41 -3.37
CA ARG A 46 9.84 -11.03 -2.73
C ARG A 46 9.11 -11.94 -3.72
N LEU A 47 8.85 -11.46 -4.93
CA LEU A 47 8.19 -12.25 -5.97
C LEU A 47 9.04 -13.44 -6.43
N GLN A 48 10.36 -13.32 -6.48
CA GLN A 48 11.25 -14.43 -6.81
C GLN A 48 11.14 -15.55 -5.77
N LYS A 49 11.11 -15.22 -4.47
CA LYS A 49 10.87 -16.22 -3.42
C LYS A 49 9.55 -16.96 -3.60
N ASP A 50 8.50 -16.24 -4.01
CA ASP A 50 7.20 -16.85 -4.26
C ASP A 50 7.20 -17.76 -5.50
N ILE A 51 7.98 -17.43 -6.53
CA ILE A 51 8.21 -18.28 -7.70
C ILE A 51 9.00 -19.53 -7.31
N ASP A 52 10.09 -19.37 -6.57
CA ASP A 52 10.92 -20.47 -6.09
C ASP A 52 10.12 -21.44 -5.20
N ALA A 53 9.12 -20.91 -4.48
CA ALA A 53 8.16 -21.70 -3.67
C ALA A 53 6.99 -22.28 -4.47
N GLY A 54 6.90 -22.02 -5.79
CA GLY A 54 5.82 -22.50 -6.66
C GLY A 54 4.45 -21.84 -6.42
N ILE A 55 4.40 -20.72 -5.68
CA ILE A 55 3.17 -19.97 -5.37
C ILE A 55 2.74 -19.12 -6.57
N ARG A 56 3.70 -18.65 -7.38
CA ARG A 56 3.46 -17.74 -8.51
C ARG A 56 4.25 -18.17 -9.75
N SER A 57 3.75 -17.77 -10.91
CA SER A 57 4.42 -17.92 -12.19
C SER A 57 5.43 -16.79 -12.44
N GLU A 58 6.48 -17.08 -13.22
CA GLU A 58 7.60 -16.17 -13.50
C GLU A 58 7.17 -14.81 -14.09
N ASP A 59 6.09 -14.80 -14.88
CA ASP A 59 5.59 -13.58 -15.53
C ASP A 59 5.09 -12.52 -14.53
N VAL A 60 4.87 -12.89 -13.25
CA VAL A 60 4.40 -11.96 -12.22
C VAL A 60 5.39 -10.82 -12.00
N ILE A 61 6.69 -11.06 -12.12
CA ILE A 61 7.72 -10.04 -11.91
C ILE A 61 7.57 -8.94 -12.96
N GLN A 62 7.55 -9.32 -14.24
CA GLN A 62 7.45 -8.37 -15.35
C GLN A 62 6.17 -7.53 -15.24
N ARG A 63 5.02 -8.17 -14.99
CA ARG A 63 3.73 -7.48 -14.86
C ARG A 63 3.68 -6.54 -13.65
N SER A 64 4.31 -6.92 -12.53
CA SER A 64 4.32 -6.11 -11.32
C SER A 64 5.19 -4.86 -11.48
N ILE A 65 6.39 -5.02 -12.06
CA ILE A 65 7.30 -3.89 -12.34
C ILE A 65 6.68 -2.88 -13.30
N ALA A 66 6.01 -3.35 -14.36
CA ALA A 66 5.37 -2.49 -15.34
C ALA A 66 4.29 -1.56 -14.74
N ARG A 67 3.73 -1.91 -13.58
CA ARG A 67 2.67 -1.14 -12.91
C ARG A 67 3.18 -0.19 -11.83
N ILE A 68 4.46 -0.24 -11.43
CA ILE A 68 5.00 0.59 -10.33
C ILE A 68 4.68 2.07 -10.55
N GLY A 69 5.01 2.61 -11.73
CA GLY A 69 4.78 4.02 -12.05
C GLY A 69 3.30 4.42 -12.20
N LEU A 70 2.36 3.45 -12.19
CA LEU A 70 0.93 3.75 -12.11
C LEU A 70 0.52 4.01 -10.66
N TYR A 71 1.05 3.21 -9.72
CA TYR A 71 0.73 3.36 -8.30
C TYR A 71 1.29 4.64 -7.67
N GLU A 72 2.46 5.09 -8.14
CA GLU A 72 3.05 6.37 -7.69
C GLU A 72 2.13 7.57 -7.94
N LYS A 73 1.26 7.47 -8.96
CA LYS A 73 0.34 8.54 -9.37
C LYS A 73 -1.00 8.53 -8.64
N LEU A 74 -1.26 7.51 -7.81
CA LEU A 74 -2.52 7.42 -7.07
C LEU A 74 -2.57 8.47 -5.96
N ASP A 75 -3.75 9.04 -5.75
CA ASP A 75 -4.04 9.94 -4.65
C ASP A 75 -4.36 9.11 -3.38
N THR A 76 -3.28 8.69 -2.74
CA THR A 76 -3.28 7.79 -1.57
C THR A 76 -2.26 8.27 -0.55
N GLU A 77 -2.51 7.98 0.72
CA GLU A 77 -1.47 7.88 1.74
C GLU A 77 -0.52 6.74 1.36
N LYS A 78 0.79 6.97 1.39
CA LYS A 78 1.77 6.03 0.86
C LYS A 78 2.68 5.57 1.98
N ILE A 79 2.66 4.27 2.28
CA ILE A 79 3.50 3.68 3.32
C ILE A 79 4.59 2.85 2.64
N ASP A 80 5.86 3.23 2.85
CA ASP A 80 6.97 2.41 2.39
C ASP A 80 7.11 1.15 3.23
N VAL A 81 6.86 0.00 2.61
CA VAL A 81 6.95 -1.34 3.21
C VAL A 81 8.19 -2.12 2.80
N SER A 82 9.18 -1.48 2.16
CA SER A 82 10.37 -2.15 1.62
C SER A 82 11.19 -2.85 2.70
N HIS A 83 11.28 -2.22 3.88
CA HIS A 83 12.17 -2.65 4.97
C HIS A 83 11.49 -2.82 6.32
N ILE A 84 10.15 -2.90 6.34
CA ILE A 84 9.38 -3.13 7.55
C ILE A 84 8.55 -4.42 7.46
N THR A 85 8.17 -4.96 8.61
CA THR A 85 7.33 -6.14 8.70
C THR A 85 5.85 -5.79 8.48
N PRO A 86 4.99 -6.78 8.19
CA PRO A 86 3.55 -6.57 8.12
C PRO A 86 2.96 -5.93 9.40
N GLU A 87 3.45 -6.31 10.58
CA GLU A 87 3.02 -5.77 11.87
C GLU A 87 3.37 -4.29 11.98
N GLN A 88 4.59 -3.91 11.60
CA GLN A 88 5.02 -2.51 11.57
C GLN A 88 4.23 -1.68 10.56
N ALA A 89 3.88 -2.26 9.41
CA ALA A 89 3.01 -1.60 8.44
C ALA A 89 1.60 -1.37 9.02
N ALA A 90 1.04 -2.37 9.72
CA ALA A 90 -0.25 -2.23 10.39
C ALA A 90 -0.23 -1.16 11.49
N GLU A 91 0.86 -1.09 12.29
CA GLU A 91 1.05 -0.02 13.27
C GLU A 91 1.07 1.36 12.62
N ARG A 92 1.72 1.51 11.46
CA ARG A 92 1.71 2.78 10.71
C ARG A 92 0.31 3.16 10.22
N ILE A 93 -0.45 2.19 9.70
CA ILE A 93 -1.85 2.39 9.29
C ILE A 93 -2.70 2.90 10.47
N ILE A 94 -2.53 2.31 11.65
CA ILE A 94 -3.30 2.69 12.85
C ILE A 94 -2.92 4.09 13.34
N ASN A 95 -1.63 4.44 13.31
CA ASN A 95 -1.15 5.70 13.85
C ASN A 95 -1.32 6.90 12.89
N GLY A 96 -1.54 6.60 11.60
CA GLY A 96 -1.37 7.50 10.46
C GLY A 96 0.11 7.85 10.26
N GLU A 97 0.58 8.03 9.02
CA GLU A 97 1.88 8.66 8.80
C GLU A 97 1.82 10.14 9.21
N ARG A 98 1.87 10.42 10.51
CA ARG A 98 2.35 11.69 11.04
C ARG A 98 3.84 11.72 10.73
N GLY A 99 4.20 12.37 9.63
CA GLY A 99 5.59 12.68 9.34
C GLY A 99 6.26 13.18 10.62
N LYS A 100 7.34 12.53 11.04
CA LYS A 100 8.25 13.11 12.01
C LYS A 100 8.66 14.46 11.44
N THR A 101 8.12 15.53 12.00
CA THR A 101 8.83 16.81 11.91
C THR A 101 10.03 16.59 12.82
N ASP A 102 11.22 16.57 12.25
CA ASP A 102 12.46 16.56 13.00
C ASP A 102 12.43 17.76 13.97
N ALA A 103 12.10 17.47 15.22
CA ALA A 103 12.18 18.39 16.34
C ALA A 103 12.80 17.63 17.51
N GLU A 104 14.05 17.22 17.31
CA GLU A 104 14.95 16.88 18.41
C GLU A 104 16.40 17.10 17.95
N GLU A 105 16.90 18.30 18.28
CA GLU A 105 18.28 18.77 18.49
C GLU A 105 18.23 20.30 18.23
N THR A 106 18.33 21.21 19.20
CA THR A 106 19.39 21.34 20.21
C THR A 106 18.88 22.23 21.37
N VAL A 107 19.08 21.80 22.62
CA VAL A 107 19.44 22.66 23.76
C VAL A 107 20.60 22.00 24.48
#